data_AF-A0A803N8W2-F1
#
_entry.id   AF-A0A803N8W2-F1
#
_cell.length_a   1.000
_cell.length_b   1.000
_cell.length_c   1.000
_cell.angle_alpha   90.00
_cell.angle_beta   90.00
_cell.angle_gamma   90.00
#
_symmetry.space_group_name_H-M   'P 1'
#
loop_
_entity.id
_entity.type
_entity.pdbx_description
1 polymer ?
#
loop_
_entity_poly.entity_id
_entity_poly.type
_entity_poly.pdbx_seq_one_letter_code
_entity_poly.pdbx_strand_id
1 'polypeptide(L)'
;MLCATKIKHPHLFLPKFKFKPFTTSSHLHQWSGLQQWRESSINQDRAWGSSGPEPPLKPDQVEIPSGSGSSLAELGAMVLSTSDPIAKSQLSHFAYSKWRSEKLPIGVFDPPSRPARPCKPQLVPPKYIPTPKDSGLPLNAYMLHNLAHVELNAIDLAWDTVVRFSPYEEILGEGFFVDFAHVADDESRHFAWCSQRLSELGFSYGDMPAHNLLWRECQKSSNDVAARLAAIPLVQEARGLDAGPRLVKKLIGFGDKQTSRIVAQIADEEVAHVAVGVYWFFSVCQKMGRVPCYTFKDLLKDYDIEVKGPFNYSARDEAGLPRHWYDASSTDDQSKEQLSE
;
A
#
# COMPACT_ATOMS: atom_id res chain seq x y z
N MET A 1 -32.16 33.91 11.03
CA MET A 1 -32.52 33.00 9.92
C MET A 1 -31.42 31.97 9.83
N LEU A 2 -31.53 30.90 10.62
CA LEU A 2 -30.55 29.81 10.73
C LEU A 2 -30.82 28.82 9.60
N CYS A 3 -29.90 28.72 8.63
CA CYS A 3 -29.97 27.71 7.59
C CYS A 3 -29.25 26.46 8.12
N ALA A 4 -30.03 25.49 8.58
CA ALA A 4 -29.56 24.16 8.97
C ALA A 4 -29.30 23.35 7.68
N THR A 5 -28.03 23.26 7.28
CA THR A 5 -27.60 22.31 6.25
C THR A 5 -27.56 20.91 6.86
N LYS A 6 -28.52 20.08 6.47
CA LYS A 6 -28.57 18.64 6.77
C LYS A 6 -27.32 17.97 6.22
N ILE A 7 -26.44 17.52 7.12
CA ILE A 7 -25.36 16.59 6.82
C ILE A 7 -26.01 15.23 6.53
N LYS A 8 -25.89 14.75 5.29
CA LYS A 8 -26.25 13.38 4.91
C LYS A 8 -25.06 12.48 5.22
N HIS A 9 -25.13 11.76 6.33
CA HIS A 9 -24.34 10.56 6.58
C HIS A 9 -25.03 9.35 5.96
N PRO A 10 -24.24 8.42 5.40
CA PRO A 10 -24.11 7.14 6.08
C PRO A 10 -22.63 6.84 6.28
N HIS A 11 -22.16 7.20 7.48
CA HIS A 11 -21.00 6.58 8.10
C HIS A 11 -21.24 5.07 8.25
N LEU A 12 -20.21 4.30 8.59
CA LEU A 12 -20.32 2.92 9.09
C LEU A 12 -21.30 2.81 10.28
N PHE A 13 -22.61 2.90 10.02
CA PHE A 13 -23.64 2.26 10.80
C PHE A 13 -23.68 0.85 10.25
N LEU A 14 -23.06 -0.08 10.95
CA LEU A 14 -23.52 -1.46 10.94
C LEU A 14 -24.75 -1.45 11.84
N PRO A 15 -25.98 -1.37 11.31
CA PRO A 15 -27.13 -1.42 12.18
C PRO A 15 -27.15 -2.82 12.81
N LYS A 16 -27.60 -2.94 14.07
CA LYS A 16 -27.80 -4.24 14.73
C LYS A 16 -28.79 -5.07 13.90
N PHE A 17 -28.33 -5.85 12.93
CA PHE A 17 -29.20 -6.62 12.04
C PHE A 17 -28.76 -8.07 11.93
N LYS A 18 -29.77 -8.93 12.02
CA LYS A 18 -29.70 -10.37 11.85
C LYS A 18 -29.23 -10.70 10.44
N PHE A 19 -28.18 -11.49 10.36
CA PHE A 19 -27.62 -12.05 9.14
C PHE A 19 -28.69 -12.78 8.31
N LYS A 20 -28.80 -12.43 7.02
CA LYS A 20 -29.31 -13.35 6.00
C LYS A 20 -28.16 -13.66 5.04
N PRO A 21 -27.82 -14.94 4.82
CA PRO A 21 -26.74 -15.29 3.91
C PRO A 21 -27.17 -15.00 2.47
N PHE A 22 -26.38 -14.20 1.75
CA PHE A 22 -26.44 -14.15 0.29
C PHE A 22 -25.53 -15.24 -0.25
N THR A 23 -26.12 -16.22 -0.93
CA THR A 23 -25.41 -17.25 -1.68
C THR A 23 -25.36 -16.83 -3.14
N THR A 24 -24.39 -15.99 -3.49
CA THR A 24 -23.90 -15.93 -4.87
C THR A 24 -22.48 -16.43 -4.84
N SER A 25 -22.30 -17.68 -5.28
CA SER A 25 -20.99 -18.25 -5.58
C SER A 25 -20.40 -17.46 -6.78
N SER A 26 -19.79 -16.31 -6.50
CA SER A 26 -18.69 -15.85 -7.32
C SER A 26 -17.44 -16.38 -6.65
N HIS A 27 -16.89 -17.47 -7.17
CA HIS A 27 -15.63 -17.99 -6.66
C HIS A 27 -14.57 -16.89 -6.81
N LEU A 28 -14.08 -16.38 -5.68
CA LEU A 28 -12.95 -15.48 -5.65
C LEU A 28 -11.76 -16.22 -6.25
N HIS A 29 -11.23 -15.73 -7.38
CA HIS A 29 -9.94 -16.18 -7.87
C HIS A 29 -8.86 -15.57 -6.97
N GLN A 30 -8.52 -16.29 -5.90
CA GLN A 30 -7.51 -15.88 -4.95
C GLN A 30 -6.12 -16.20 -5.50
N TRP A 31 -5.19 -15.24 -5.41
CA TRP A 31 -3.80 -15.47 -5.77
C TRP A 31 -3.23 -16.67 -5.01
N SER A 32 -2.70 -17.64 -5.75
CA SER A 32 -2.24 -18.92 -5.19
C SER A 32 -1.09 -18.76 -4.18
N GLY A 33 -0.30 -17.70 -4.29
CA GLY A 33 0.81 -17.39 -3.38
C GLY A 33 0.38 -16.79 -2.04
N LEU A 34 -0.90 -16.42 -1.83
CA LEU A 34 -1.30 -15.64 -0.66
C LEU A 34 -0.99 -16.35 0.66
N GLN A 35 -1.23 -17.66 0.74
CA GLN A 35 -0.95 -18.43 1.95
C GLN A 35 0.56 -18.56 2.18
N GLN A 36 1.32 -18.81 1.12
CA GLN A 36 2.78 -18.88 1.20
C GLN A 36 3.39 -17.54 1.65
N TRP A 37 2.89 -16.42 1.15
CA TRP A 37 3.30 -15.08 1.58
C TRP A 37 2.95 -14.85 3.06
N ARG A 38 1.76 -15.23 3.53
CA ARG A 38 1.42 -15.11 4.97
C ARG A 38 2.33 -15.94 5.89
N GLU A 39 2.73 -17.11 5.42
CA GLU A 39 3.55 -18.07 6.17
C GLU A 39 5.06 -17.84 6.00
N SER A 40 5.50 -16.99 5.06
CA SER A 40 6.92 -16.75 4.80
C SER A 40 7.60 -16.22 6.04
N SER A 41 8.79 -16.70 6.38
CA SER A 41 9.57 -16.19 7.51
C SER A 41 9.81 -14.68 7.40
N ILE A 42 10.11 -14.02 8.52
CA ILE A 42 10.51 -12.60 8.51
C ILE A 42 11.70 -12.48 7.57
N ASN A 43 11.53 -11.72 6.49
CA ASN A 43 12.60 -11.46 5.54
C ASN A 43 13.61 -10.50 6.20
N GLN A 44 14.89 -10.85 6.23
CA GLN A 44 15.95 -10.03 6.83
C GLN A 44 16.75 -9.22 5.80
N ASP A 45 16.42 -9.33 4.51
CA ASP A 45 17.20 -8.79 3.40
C ASP A 45 17.01 -7.28 3.22
N ARG A 46 17.45 -6.50 4.22
CA ARG A 46 17.28 -5.05 4.28
C ARG A 46 18.39 -4.28 3.53
N ALA A 47 19.34 -4.98 2.93
CA ALA A 47 20.36 -4.42 2.06
C ALA A 47 20.32 -5.06 0.68
N TRP A 48 20.96 -4.41 -0.29
CA TRP A 48 21.15 -4.92 -1.63
C TRP A 48 22.64 -5.12 -1.92
N GLY A 49 23.05 -6.38 -2.03
CA GLY A 49 24.42 -6.79 -2.33
C GLY A 49 24.74 -6.86 -3.82
N SER A 50 25.90 -7.43 -4.13
CA SER A 50 26.35 -7.63 -5.52
C SER A 50 25.43 -8.55 -6.33
N SER A 51 24.85 -9.55 -5.66
CA SER A 51 24.06 -10.64 -6.27
C SER A 51 22.55 -10.50 -6.07
N GLY A 52 22.08 -9.57 -5.24
CA GLY A 52 20.66 -9.41 -4.93
C GLY A 52 20.42 -8.92 -3.50
N PRO A 53 19.19 -9.03 -2.99
CA PRO A 53 18.87 -8.80 -1.59
C PRO A 53 19.75 -9.62 -0.65
N GLU A 54 20.18 -9.00 0.45
CA GLU A 54 20.93 -9.68 1.52
C GLU A 54 20.70 -9.01 2.89
N PRO A 55 20.96 -9.71 4.00
CA PRO A 55 20.93 -9.09 5.32
C PRO A 55 21.99 -7.99 5.43
N PRO A 56 21.74 -6.90 6.18
CA PRO A 56 22.69 -5.81 6.31
C PRO A 56 23.98 -6.27 7.00
N LEU A 57 25.13 -5.81 6.49
CA LEU A 57 26.47 -6.17 7.01
C LEU A 57 26.67 -5.82 8.50
N LYS A 58 25.94 -4.81 8.99
CA LYS A 58 25.83 -4.47 10.40
C LYS A 58 24.33 -4.32 10.71
N PRO A 59 23.81 -4.94 11.78
CA PRO A 59 22.48 -4.61 12.25
C PRO A 59 22.48 -3.12 12.58
N ASP A 60 21.65 -2.34 11.88
CA ASP A 60 21.50 -0.93 12.21
C ASP A 60 20.98 -0.83 13.65
N GLN A 61 21.82 -0.28 14.53
CA GLN A 61 21.45 0.02 15.90
C GLN A 61 20.61 1.30 15.88
N VAL A 62 19.36 1.19 15.45
CA VAL A 62 18.37 2.18 15.88
C VAL A 62 18.24 2.01 17.39
N GLU A 63 18.40 3.11 18.13
CA GLU A 63 17.89 3.21 19.49
C GLU A 63 16.35 3.16 19.41
N ILE A 64 15.83 1.98 19.09
CA ILE A 64 14.41 1.68 19.20
C ILE A 64 14.12 1.82 20.69
N PRO A 65 13.10 2.60 21.10
CA PRO A 65 12.76 2.71 22.51
C PRO A 65 12.56 1.31 23.09
N SER A 66 13.56 0.82 23.81
CA SER A 66 13.60 -0.56 24.28
C SER A 66 12.39 -0.82 25.18
N GLY A 67 11.43 -1.61 24.69
CA GLY A 67 10.32 -2.14 25.49
C GLY A 67 9.02 -1.32 25.57
N SER A 68 8.78 -0.31 24.73
CA SER A 68 7.58 0.52 24.92
C SER A 68 6.27 -0.04 24.33
N GLY A 69 6.32 -0.69 23.16
CA GLY A 69 5.09 -1.14 22.48
C GLY A 69 4.55 -2.46 23.03
N SER A 70 3.30 -2.43 23.50
CA SER A 70 2.55 -3.56 24.09
C SER A 70 1.55 -4.21 23.12
N SER A 71 1.32 -3.60 21.96
CA SER A 71 0.39 -4.07 20.93
C SER A 71 0.83 -3.67 19.51
N LEU A 72 0.29 -4.34 18.48
CA LEU A 72 0.59 -4.01 17.09
C LEU A 72 0.14 -2.59 16.71
N ALA A 73 -1.04 -2.16 17.19
CA ALA A 73 -1.56 -0.82 16.95
C ALA A 73 -0.70 0.26 17.61
N GLU A 74 -0.20 0.03 18.82
CA GLU A 74 0.73 0.96 19.49
C GLU A 74 2.06 1.07 18.73
N LEU A 75 2.63 -0.07 18.32
CA LEU A 75 3.85 -0.09 17.51
C LEU A 75 3.65 0.63 16.17
N GLY A 76 2.52 0.41 15.49
CA GLY A 76 2.18 1.12 14.27
C GLY A 76 2.05 2.63 14.47
N ALA A 77 1.48 3.07 15.59
CA ALA A 77 1.40 4.51 15.92
C ALA A 77 2.78 5.13 16.16
N MET A 78 3.72 4.38 16.74
CA MET A 78 5.12 4.79 16.85
C MET A 78 5.80 4.92 15.48
N VAL A 79 5.57 3.97 14.56
CA VAL A 79 6.07 4.06 13.16
C VAL A 79 5.53 5.32 12.48
N LEU A 80 4.22 5.55 12.56
CA LEU A 80 3.58 6.74 11.99
C LEU A 80 4.08 8.04 12.62
N SER A 81 4.53 8.02 13.87
CA SER A 81 5.08 9.19 14.58
C SER A 81 6.57 9.42 14.32
N THR A 82 7.25 8.51 13.63
CA THR A 82 8.68 8.62 13.32
C THR A 82 8.89 9.46 12.06
N SER A 83 9.63 10.55 12.15
CA SER A 83 9.83 11.48 11.03
C SER A 83 10.97 11.07 10.10
N ASP A 84 12.07 10.53 10.65
CA ASP A 84 13.21 10.11 9.84
C ASP A 84 12.84 8.89 8.96
N PRO A 85 13.04 8.95 7.63
CA PRO A 85 12.64 7.86 6.74
C PRO A 85 13.33 6.52 6.99
N ILE A 86 14.63 6.55 7.31
CA ILE A 86 15.41 5.33 7.58
C ILE A 86 14.97 4.72 8.91
N ALA A 87 14.87 5.54 9.96
CA ALA A 87 14.37 5.10 11.26
C ALA A 87 12.93 4.57 11.18
N LYS A 88 12.06 5.20 10.38
CA LYS A 88 10.69 4.71 10.13
C LYS A 88 10.69 3.33 9.50
N SER A 89 11.53 3.15 8.48
CA SER A 89 11.72 1.86 7.80
C SER A 89 12.18 0.77 8.77
N GLN A 90 13.20 1.05 9.56
CA GLN A 90 13.74 0.12 10.55
C GLN A 90 12.73 -0.19 11.67
N LEU A 91 11.98 0.83 12.13
CA LEU A 91 10.95 0.65 13.14
C LEU A 91 9.75 -0.15 12.60
N SER A 92 9.39 0.01 11.33
CA SER A 92 8.37 -0.82 10.65
C SER A 92 8.76 -2.30 10.73
N HIS A 93 10.00 -2.61 10.36
CA HIS A 93 10.52 -3.97 10.43
C HIS A 93 10.56 -4.52 11.85
N PHE A 94 11.02 -3.71 12.81
CA PHE A 94 11.02 -4.09 14.21
C PHE A 94 9.60 -4.37 14.73
N ALA A 95 8.64 -3.51 14.40
CA ALA A 95 7.26 -3.63 14.86
C ALA A 95 6.64 -4.96 14.40
N TYR A 96 6.75 -5.27 13.10
CA TYR A 96 6.27 -6.53 12.54
C TYR A 96 7.01 -7.74 13.14
N SER A 97 8.35 -7.66 13.25
CA SER A 97 9.18 -8.73 13.81
C SER A 97 8.86 -9.03 15.28
N LYS A 98 8.68 -7.99 16.09
CA LYS A 98 8.31 -8.09 17.51
C LYS A 98 6.91 -8.68 17.67
N TRP A 99 5.94 -8.20 16.90
CA TRP A 99 4.60 -8.79 16.90
C TRP A 99 4.66 -10.29 16.60
N ARG A 100 5.43 -10.68 15.58
CA ARG A 100 5.51 -12.09 15.14
C ARG A 100 6.23 -12.99 16.14
N SER A 101 7.28 -12.51 16.79
CA SER A 101 8.06 -13.29 17.76
C SER A 101 7.38 -13.38 19.13
N GLU A 102 6.76 -12.29 19.60
CA GLU A 102 6.14 -12.21 20.92
C GLU A 102 4.62 -12.50 20.90
N LYS A 103 4.02 -12.56 19.71
CA LYS A 103 2.57 -12.73 19.50
C LYS A 103 1.76 -11.67 20.24
N LEU A 104 2.15 -10.41 20.06
CA LEU A 104 1.47 -9.28 20.68
C LEU A 104 0.00 -9.22 20.22
N PRO A 105 -0.92 -8.75 21.08
CA PRO A 105 -2.29 -8.48 20.64
C PRO A 105 -2.29 -7.37 19.57
N ILE A 106 -3.35 -7.30 18.76
CA ILE A 106 -3.56 -6.16 17.85
C ILE A 106 -3.66 -4.87 18.67
N GLY A 107 -4.46 -4.90 19.73
CA GLY A 107 -4.69 -3.75 20.61
C GLY A 107 -5.45 -2.63 19.92
N VAL A 108 -5.66 -1.52 20.62
CA VAL A 108 -6.32 -0.33 20.08
C VAL A 108 -5.48 0.88 20.42
N PHE A 109 -5.24 1.73 19.42
CA PHE A 109 -4.48 2.96 19.59
C PHE A 109 -4.99 4.05 18.64
N ASP A 110 -4.87 5.32 19.05
CA ASP A 110 -5.25 6.45 18.20
C ASP A 110 -4.15 6.74 17.17
N PRO A 111 -4.44 6.69 15.86
CA PRO A 111 -3.45 7.07 14.86
C PRO A 111 -3.19 8.58 14.92
N PRO A 112 -1.95 9.04 14.65
CA PRO A 112 -1.73 10.47 14.44
C PRO A 112 -2.59 10.99 13.29
N SER A 113 -2.86 12.30 13.29
CA SER A 113 -3.67 12.93 12.24
C SER A 113 -3.05 12.81 10.84
N ARG A 114 -1.73 12.71 10.78
CA ARG A 114 -0.92 12.37 9.62
C ARG A 114 0.40 11.75 10.06
N PRO A 115 1.05 10.92 9.22
CA PRO A 115 2.39 10.44 9.49
C PRO A 115 3.37 11.60 9.64
N ALA A 116 4.29 11.46 10.57
CA ALA A 116 5.43 12.34 10.71
C ALA A 116 6.29 12.26 9.44
N ARG A 117 6.79 13.43 9.03
CA ARG A 117 7.65 13.61 7.85
C ARG A 117 8.87 14.44 8.24
N PRO A 118 10.03 14.20 7.63
CA PRO A 118 11.20 15.05 7.79
C PRO A 118 10.99 16.40 7.06
N CYS A 119 11.92 17.35 7.24
CA CYS A 119 11.86 18.64 6.53
C CYS A 119 12.03 18.51 5.00
N LYS A 120 12.65 17.43 4.52
CA LYS A 120 12.87 17.14 3.09
C LYS A 120 12.44 15.72 2.75
N PRO A 121 11.80 15.47 1.59
CA PRO A 121 11.55 16.40 0.50
C PRO A 121 10.48 17.44 0.85
N GLN A 122 10.57 18.62 0.22
CA GLN A 122 9.46 19.57 0.26
C GLN A 122 8.25 18.96 -0.45
N LEU A 123 7.12 18.87 0.25
CA LEU A 123 5.89 18.35 -0.33
C LEU A 123 5.15 19.44 -1.10
N VAL A 124 5.00 19.27 -2.41
CA VAL A 124 4.39 20.24 -3.32
C VAL A 124 3.24 19.61 -4.12
N PRO A 125 2.29 20.40 -4.65
CA PRO A 125 1.30 19.88 -5.59
C PRO A 125 1.95 19.23 -6.83
N PRO A 126 1.34 18.20 -7.46
CA PRO A 126 1.95 17.46 -8.58
C PRO A 126 2.49 18.32 -9.72
N LYS A 127 1.83 19.44 -10.04
CA LYS A 127 2.26 20.38 -11.09
C LYS A 127 3.57 21.12 -10.79
N TYR A 128 4.04 21.09 -9.56
CA TYR A 128 5.30 21.73 -9.11
C TYR A 128 6.42 20.71 -8.89
N ILE A 129 6.18 19.42 -9.18
CA ILE A 129 7.26 18.43 -9.20
C ILE A 129 8.13 18.72 -10.41
N PRO A 130 9.46 18.87 -10.23
CA PRO A 130 10.34 19.18 -11.35
C PRO A 130 10.33 18.02 -12.36
N THR A 131 10.48 18.38 -13.64
CA THR A 131 10.74 17.38 -14.68
C THR A 131 12.12 16.74 -14.44
N PRO A 132 12.42 15.55 -15.00
CA PRO A 132 13.76 14.97 -14.90
C PRO A 132 14.86 15.95 -15.30
N LYS A 133 14.65 16.75 -16.35
CA LYS A 133 15.61 17.74 -16.86
C LYS A 133 15.87 18.87 -15.86
N ASP A 134 14.85 19.30 -15.10
CA ASP A 134 14.93 20.45 -14.19
C ASP A 134 15.15 20.05 -12.73
N SER A 135 15.17 18.75 -12.44
CA SER A 135 15.30 18.19 -11.08
C SER A 135 16.70 18.34 -10.46
N GLY A 136 17.73 18.54 -11.29
CA GLY A 136 19.13 18.45 -10.86
C GLY A 136 19.64 17.02 -10.64
N LEU A 137 18.80 16.00 -10.81
CA LEU A 137 19.16 14.59 -10.69
C LEU A 137 19.37 13.95 -12.08
N PRO A 138 20.31 12.99 -12.24
CA PRO A 138 20.33 12.13 -13.41
C PRO A 138 19.06 11.28 -13.46
N LEU A 139 18.69 10.82 -14.67
CA LEU A 139 17.39 10.19 -14.90
C LEU A 139 17.13 8.98 -13.99
N ASN A 140 18.13 8.12 -13.75
CA ASN A 140 18.01 6.97 -12.85
C ASN A 140 17.76 7.38 -11.40
N ALA A 141 18.51 8.36 -10.87
CA ALA A 141 18.29 8.88 -9.52
C ALA A 141 16.94 9.60 -9.38
N TYR A 142 16.50 10.34 -10.40
CA TYR A 142 15.17 10.95 -10.44
C TYR A 142 14.05 9.91 -10.32
N MET A 143 14.15 8.83 -11.09
CA MET A 143 13.13 7.78 -11.06
C MET A 143 13.15 7.01 -9.74
N LEU A 144 14.34 6.72 -9.22
CA LEU A 144 14.51 6.00 -7.97
C LEU A 144 14.08 6.82 -6.75
N HIS A 145 14.30 8.14 -6.74
CA HIS A 145 13.81 9.02 -5.67
C HIS A 145 12.27 9.08 -5.66
N ASN A 146 11.64 9.14 -6.83
CA ASN A 146 10.18 9.04 -6.90
C ASN A 146 9.68 7.68 -6.39
N LEU A 147 10.35 6.57 -6.73
CA LEU A 147 10.00 5.25 -6.23
C LEU A 147 10.17 5.20 -4.69
N ALA A 148 11.31 5.62 -4.16
CA ALA A 148 11.54 5.72 -2.71
C ALA A 148 10.45 6.56 -2.00
N HIS A 149 9.94 7.60 -2.65
CA HIS A 149 8.82 8.37 -2.11
C HIS A 149 7.51 7.56 -2.06
N VAL A 150 7.25 6.73 -3.07
CA VAL A 150 6.10 5.81 -3.09
C VAL A 150 6.26 4.78 -1.96
N GLU A 151 7.39 4.07 -1.87
CA GLU A 151 7.63 3.04 -0.84
C GLU A 151 7.48 3.61 0.58
N LEU A 152 8.05 4.79 0.85
CA LEU A 152 7.92 5.43 2.16
C LEU A 152 6.47 5.80 2.49
N ASN A 153 5.67 6.19 1.49
CA ASN A 153 4.24 6.39 1.70
C ASN A 153 3.55 5.05 1.92
N ALA A 154 3.88 3.99 1.19
CA ALA A 154 3.26 2.67 1.33
C ALA A 154 3.41 2.12 2.77
N ILE A 155 4.58 2.28 3.40
CA ILE A 155 4.79 2.02 4.84
C ILE A 155 3.73 2.77 5.69
N ASP A 156 3.57 4.07 5.44
CA ASP A 156 2.61 4.90 6.19
C ASP A 156 1.16 4.51 5.95
N LEU A 157 0.81 4.15 4.71
CA LEU A 157 -0.54 3.76 4.31
C LEU A 157 -0.94 2.43 4.94
N ALA A 158 -0.02 1.47 4.97
CA ALA A 158 -0.21 0.17 5.58
C ALA A 158 -0.34 0.29 7.11
N TRP A 159 0.58 0.99 7.78
CA TRP A 159 0.46 1.22 9.23
C TRP A 159 -0.76 2.05 9.62
N ASP A 160 -1.13 3.08 8.84
CA ASP A 160 -2.35 3.82 9.11
C ASP A 160 -3.57 2.91 9.02
N THR A 161 -3.60 1.96 8.08
CA THR A 161 -4.68 0.96 7.97
C THR A 161 -4.75 0.07 9.21
N VAL A 162 -3.60 -0.40 9.71
CA VAL A 162 -3.51 -1.20 10.94
C VAL A 162 -4.04 -0.42 12.16
N VAL A 163 -3.49 0.77 12.41
CA VAL A 163 -3.79 1.52 13.64
C VAL A 163 -5.20 2.08 13.60
N ARG A 164 -5.60 2.71 12.49
CA ARG A 164 -6.87 3.44 12.39
C ARG A 164 -8.08 2.53 12.47
N PHE A 165 -7.97 1.31 11.95
CA PHE A 165 -9.07 0.35 11.97
C PHE A 165 -8.97 -0.67 13.10
N SER A 166 -7.97 -0.55 13.99
CA SER A 166 -7.80 -1.43 15.16
C SER A 166 -9.05 -1.56 16.04
N PRO A 167 -9.92 -0.52 16.23
CA PRO A 167 -11.18 -0.70 16.95
C PRO A 167 -12.17 -1.69 16.32
N TYR A 168 -11.96 -2.10 15.06
CA TYR A 168 -12.81 -3.04 14.32
C TYR A 168 -12.27 -4.48 14.33
N GLU A 169 -11.34 -4.81 15.21
CA GLU A 169 -10.72 -6.15 15.31
C GLU A 169 -11.75 -7.28 15.36
N GLU A 170 -12.80 -7.15 16.18
CA GLU A 170 -13.84 -8.19 16.31
C GLU A 170 -14.58 -8.48 14.98
N ILE A 171 -14.63 -7.52 14.07
CA ILE A 171 -15.36 -7.63 12.79
C ILE A 171 -14.42 -8.08 11.67
N LEU A 172 -13.25 -7.47 11.59
CA LEU A 172 -12.26 -7.70 10.53
C LEU A 172 -11.43 -8.96 10.79
N GLY A 173 -11.20 -9.29 12.06
CA GLY A 173 -10.33 -10.39 12.50
C GLY A 173 -8.85 -10.02 12.48
N GLU A 174 -8.06 -10.71 13.31
CA GLU A 174 -6.62 -10.50 13.48
C GLU A 174 -5.85 -10.47 12.15
N GLY A 175 -6.19 -11.40 11.24
CA GLY A 175 -5.53 -11.54 9.95
C GLY A 175 -5.52 -10.25 9.10
N PHE A 176 -6.52 -9.37 9.25
CA PHE A 176 -6.56 -8.10 8.52
C PHE A 176 -5.36 -7.24 8.90
N PHE A 177 -5.14 -7.10 10.20
CA PHE A 177 -4.08 -6.25 10.75
C PHE A 177 -2.71 -6.84 10.50
N VAL A 178 -2.60 -8.17 10.60
CA VAL A 178 -1.36 -8.90 10.33
C VAL A 178 -0.94 -8.79 8.88
N ASP A 179 -1.88 -8.96 7.94
CA ASP A 179 -1.57 -8.83 6.52
C ASP A 179 -1.09 -7.41 6.20
N PHE A 180 -1.77 -6.36 6.68
CA PHE A 180 -1.30 -4.98 6.43
C PHE A 180 -0.01 -4.63 7.17
N ALA A 181 0.27 -5.20 8.34
CA ALA A 181 1.56 -5.06 8.98
C ALA A 181 2.68 -5.77 8.21
N HIS A 182 2.38 -6.90 7.55
CA HIS A 182 3.33 -7.60 6.70
C HIS A 182 3.60 -6.83 5.40
N VAL A 183 2.57 -6.24 4.78
CA VAL A 183 2.75 -5.27 3.68
C VAL A 183 3.70 -4.15 4.14
N ALA A 184 3.45 -3.53 5.30
CA ALA A 184 4.31 -2.46 5.81
C ALA A 184 5.78 -2.88 6.04
N ASP A 185 6.03 -4.16 6.37
CA ASP A 185 7.38 -4.72 6.48
C ASP A 185 8.05 -4.88 5.10
N ASP A 186 7.31 -5.34 4.10
CA ASP A 186 7.77 -5.41 2.70
C ASP A 186 8.12 -4.01 2.17
N GLU A 187 7.25 -3.03 2.35
CA GLU A 187 7.50 -1.65 1.89
C GLU A 187 8.69 -1.00 2.60
N SER A 188 8.94 -1.39 3.86
CA SER A 188 10.14 -0.94 4.57
C SER A 188 11.41 -1.49 3.91
N ARG A 189 11.39 -2.73 3.45
CA ARG A 189 12.50 -3.34 2.72
C ARG A 189 12.69 -2.66 1.35
N HIS A 190 11.60 -2.43 0.61
CA HIS A 190 11.62 -1.73 -0.67
C HIS A 190 12.24 -0.33 -0.55
N PHE A 191 11.80 0.43 0.45
CA PHE A 191 12.34 1.76 0.74
C PHE A 191 13.83 1.70 1.08
N ALA A 192 14.25 0.74 1.93
CA ALA A 192 15.65 0.57 2.31
C ALA A 192 16.54 0.32 1.09
N TRP A 193 16.13 -0.57 0.18
CA TRP A 193 16.87 -0.82 -1.08
C TRP A 193 16.95 0.42 -1.96
N CYS A 194 15.85 1.15 -2.11
CA CYS A 194 15.83 2.39 -2.89
C CYS A 194 16.75 3.46 -2.29
N SER A 195 16.72 3.62 -0.96
CA SER A 195 17.53 4.61 -0.25
C SER A 195 19.01 4.27 -0.29
N GLN A 196 19.38 3.00 -0.07
CA GLN A 196 20.75 2.53 -0.25
C GLN A 196 21.23 2.85 -1.67
N ARG A 197 20.44 2.49 -2.68
CA ARG A 197 20.84 2.68 -4.08
C ARG A 197 20.93 4.16 -4.48
N LEU A 198 20.08 5.03 -3.94
CA LEU A 198 20.24 6.48 -4.12
C LEU A 198 21.58 6.97 -3.58
N SER A 199 21.96 6.52 -2.38
CA SER A 199 23.24 6.86 -1.75
C SER A 199 24.43 6.40 -2.60
N GLU A 200 24.38 5.19 -3.15
CA GLU A 200 25.41 4.68 -4.08
C GLU A 200 25.53 5.51 -5.38
N LEU A 201 24.42 6.12 -5.82
CA LEU A 201 24.40 7.03 -6.97
C LEU A 201 24.87 8.45 -6.60
N GLY A 202 25.16 8.73 -5.32
CA GLY A 202 25.58 10.04 -4.83
C GLY A 202 24.43 10.99 -4.48
N PHE A 203 23.22 10.47 -4.27
CA PHE A 203 22.01 11.25 -3.97
C PHE A 203 21.30 10.73 -2.73
N SER A 204 20.34 11.49 -2.23
CA SER A 204 19.54 11.16 -1.05
C SER A 204 18.06 11.35 -1.30
N TYR A 205 17.25 10.54 -0.61
CA TYR A 205 15.84 10.83 -0.50
C TYR A 205 15.64 12.21 0.14
N GLY A 206 14.97 13.10 -0.57
CA GLY A 206 14.81 14.50 -0.18
C GLY A 206 15.55 15.53 -1.04
N ASP A 207 16.41 15.09 -1.98
CA ASP A 207 17.17 16.00 -2.86
C ASP A 207 16.31 16.75 -3.89
N MET A 208 15.11 16.24 -4.20
CA MET A 208 14.10 16.94 -4.99
C MET A 208 12.74 16.97 -4.28
N PRO A 209 11.86 17.96 -4.60
CA PRO A 209 10.48 18.00 -4.11
C PRO A 209 9.70 16.73 -4.48
N ALA A 210 8.74 16.37 -3.64
CA ALA A 210 7.85 15.22 -3.83
C ALA A 210 6.38 15.64 -3.64
N HIS A 211 5.42 14.82 -4.05
CA HIS A 211 4.00 15.16 -3.95
C HIS A 211 3.30 14.46 -2.78
N ASN A 212 2.33 15.10 -2.14
CA ASN A 212 1.55 14.47 -1.05
C ASN A 212 0.27 13.77 -1.53
N LEU A 213 0.22 13.33 -2.79
CA LEU A 213 -1.01 12.79 -3.40
C LEU A 213 -1.49 11.52 -2.69
N LEU A 214 -0.59 10.56 -2.47
CA LEU A 214 -0.91 9.25 -1.86
C LEU A 214 -1.58 9.41 -0.49
N TRP A 215 -0.95 10.18 0.40
CA TRP A 215 -1.52 10.44 1.73
C TRP A 215 -2.86 11.18 1.66
N ARG A 216 -3.02 12.15 0.75
CA ARG A 216 -4.28 12.88 0.61
C ARG A 216 -5.43 11.95 0.23
N GLU A 217 -5.21 11.01 -0.69
CA GLU A 217 -6.23 10.01 -1.05
C GLU A 217 -6.52 9.05 0.12
N CYS A 218 -5.49 8.62 0.85
CA CYS A 218 -5.64 7.83 2.07
C CYS A 218 -6.51 8.53 3.13
N GLN A 219 -6.26 9.83 3.34
CA GLN A 219 -6.97 10.64 4.33
C GLN A 219 -8.47 10.78 4.00
N LYS A 220 -8.86 10.79 2.72
CA LYS A 220 -10.29 10.78 2.34
C LYS A 220 -11.00 9.53 2.85
N SER A 221 -10.30 8.39 2.91
CA SER A 221 -10.83 7.10 3.34
C SER A 221 -10.69 6.80 4.85
N SER A 222 -10.19 7.74 5.66
CA SER A 222 -9.87 7.50 7.08
C SER A 222 -11.03 6.94 7.93
N ASN A 223 -12.28 7.15 7.52
CA ASN A 223 -13.44 6.74 8.30
C ASN A 223 -14.21 5.57 7.67
N ASP A 224 -13.65 4.91 6.64
CA ASP A 224 -14.33 3.83 5.92
C ASP A 224 -13.33 2.76 5.44
N VAL A 225 -13.42 1.56 6.01
CA VAL A 225 -12.56 0.42 5.69
C VAL A 225 -12.71 -0.02 4.24
N ALA A 226 -13.93 -0.04 3.69
CA ALA A 226 -14.16 -0.45 2.31
C ALA A 226 -13.58 0.58 1.34
N ALA A 227 -13.75 1.88 1.64
CA ALA A 227 -13.12 2.96 0.88
C ALA A 227 -11.59 2.90 0.98
N ARG A 228 -11.02 2.55 2.15
CA ARG A 228 -9.56 2.36 2.32
C ARG A 228 -9.05 1.29 1.38
N LEU A 229 -9.70 0.12 1.40
CA LEU A 229 -9.33 -1.03 0.58
C LEU A 229 -9.46 -0.72 -0.92
N ALA A 230 -10.52 -0.01 -1.33
CA ALA A 230 -10.66 0.44 -2.70
C ALA A 230 -9.56 1.43 -3.11
N ALA A 231 -9.30 2.45 -2.28
CA ALA A 231 -8.39 3.53 -2.62
C ALA A 231 -6.92 3.12 -2.63
N ILE A 232 -6.49 2.31 -1.66
CA ILE A 232 -5.07 2.03 -1.43
C ILE A 232 -4.66 0.73 -2.13
N PRO A 233 -4.98 -0.47 -1.64
CA PRO A 233 -4.45 -1.68 -2.25
C PRO A 233 -5.04 -1.99 -3.63
N LEU A 234 -6.30 -1.63 -3.92
CA LEU A 234 -6.90 -1.90 -5.23
C LEU A 234 -6.63 -0.84 -6.30
N VAL A 235 -6.16 0.36 -5.91
CA VAL A 235 -5.89 1.45 -6.87
C VAL A 235 -4.47 1.97 -6.79
N GLN A 236 -3.93 2.31 -5.61
CA GLN A 236 -2.54 2.78 -5.52
C GLN A 236 -1.55 1.63 -5.73
N GLU A 237 -1.66 0.52 -5.00
CA GLU A 237 -0.71 -0.60 -5.18
C GLU A 237 -0.88 -1.26 -6.55
N ALA A 238 -2.11 -1.32 -7.07
CA ALA A 238 -2.36 -1.78 -8.44
C ALA A 238 -1.69 -0.91 -9.53
N ARG A 239 -1.34 0.35 -9.24
CA ARG A 239 -0.52 1.18 -10.16
C ARG A 239 0.95 0.73 -10.15
N GLY A 240 1.44 0.15 -9.05
CA GLY A 240 2.74 -0.50 -8.96
C GLY A 240 2.88 -1.61 -10.00
N LEU A 241 1.88 -2.50 -10.09
CA LEU A 241 1.80 -3.56 -11.11
C LEU A 241 1.88 -3.05 -12.55
N ASP A 242 1.33 -1.86 -12.81
CA ASP A 242 1.35 -1.24 -14.12
C ASP A 242 2.70 -0.57 -14.42
N ALA A 243 3.23 0.18 -13.45
CA ALA A 243 4.37 1.07 -13.62
C ALA A 243 5.73 0.37 -13.46
N GLY A 244 5.83 -0.63 -12.59
CA GLY A 244 7.05 -1.36 -12.27
C GLY A 244 7.77 -1.89 -13.51
N PRO A 245 7.14 -2.74 -14.35
CA PRO A 245 7.77 -3.27 -15.55
C PRO A 245 8.25 -2.21 -16.54
N ARG A 246 7.52 -1.08 -16.65
CA ARG A 246 7.92 0.05 -17.51
C ARG A 246 9.14 0.76 -16.94
N LEU A 247 9.21 0.92 -15.62
CA LEU A 247 10.36 1.52 -14.94
C LEU A 247 11.60 0.63 -15.09
N VAL A 248 11.47 -0.69 -14.92
CA VAL A 248 12.55 -1.67 -15.19
C VAL A 248 13.08 -1.49 -16.61
N LYS A 249 12.21 -1.51 -17.62
CA LYS A 249 12.61 -1.35 -19.03
C LYS A 249 13.34 -0.02 -19.27
N LYS A 250 12.87 1.06 -18.65
CA LYS A 250 13.49 2.38 -18.78
C LYS A 250 14.89 2.45 -18.15
N LEU A 251 15.09 1.81 -17.01
CA LEU A 251 16.40 1.72 -16.34
C LEU A 251 17.39 0.85 -17.11
N ILE A 252 16.93 -0.28 -17.66
CA ILE A 252 17.76 -1.11 -18.55
C ILE A 252 18.19 -0.30 -19.78
N GLY A 253 17.25 0.42 -20.42
CA GLY A 253 17.55 1.28 -21.56
C GLY A 253 18.52 2.44 -21.24
N PHE A 254 18.51 2.93 -20.00
CA PHE A 254 19.48 3.91 -19.51
C PHE A 254 20.86 3.30 -19.19
N GLY A 255 20.95 1.97 -19.05
CA GLY A 255 22.17 1.24 -18.72
C GLY A 255 22.39 0.95 -17.23
N ASP A 256 21.46 1.33 -16.36
CA ASP A 256 21.57 1.11 -14.90
C ASP A 256 20.97 -0.23 -14.50
N LYS A 257 21.73 -1.30 -14.77
CA LYS A 257 21.32 -2.68 -14.50
C LYS A 257 21.08 -2.95 -13.02
N GLN A 258 21.80 -2.29 -12.12
CA GLN A 258 21.63 -2.52 -10.68
C GLN A 258 20.30 -1.95 -10.18
N THR A 259 19.99 -0.69 -10.49
CA THR A 259 18.70 -0.11 -10.13
C THR A 259 17.54 -0.85 -10.80
N SER A 260 17.72 -1.35 -12.03
CA SER A 260 16.67 -2.15 -12.68
C SER A 260 16.37 -3.47 -11.97
N ARG A 261 17.37 -4.11 -11.33
CA ARG A 261 17.17 -5.35 -10.57
C ARG A 261 16.41 -5.09 -9.27
N ILE A 262 16.71 -3.99 -8.58
CA ILE A 262 15.97 -3.54 -7.38
C ILE A 262 14.50 -3.32 -7.73
N VAL A 263 14.24 -2.54 -8.78
CA VAL A 263 12.86 -2.23 -9.20
C VAL A 263 12.12 -3.48 -9.68
N ALA A 264 12.81 -4.43 -10.32
CA ALA A 264 12.20 -5.68 -10.73
C ALA A 264 11.75 -6.50 -9.50
N GLN A 265 12.62 -6.62 -8.49
CA GLN A 265 12.27 -7.31 -7.24
C GLN A 265 11.06 -6.67 -6.54
N ILE A 266 11.04 -5.34 -6.42
CA ILE A 266 9.89 -4.61 -5.85
C ILE A 266 8.63 -4.93 -6.66
N ALA A 267 8.68 -4.79 -7.99
CA ALA A 267 7.52 -5.03 -8.85
C ALA A 267 6.99 -6.48 -8.79
N ASP A 268 7.86 -7.46 -8.55
CA ASP A 268 7.45 -8.86 -8.36
C ASP A 268 6.76 -9.07 -7.00
N GLU A 269 7.18 -8.36 -5.95
CA GLU A 269 6.60 -8.43 -4.61
C GLU A 269 5.22 -7.73 -4.50
N GLU A 270 4.96 -6.70 -5.32
CA GLU A 270 3.69 -5.94 -5.38
C GLU A 270 2.43 -6.80 -5.65
N VAL A 271 2.57 -7.95 -6.32
CA VAL A 271 1.44 -8.85 -6.63
C VAL A 271 0.74 -9.30 -5.34
N ALA A 272 1.53 -9.60 -4.30
CA ALA A 272 1.01 -10.04 -3.01
C ALA A 272 0.19 -8.94 -2.33
N HIS A 273 0.62 -7.69 -2.42
CA HIS A 273 -0.02 -6.55 -1.74
C HIS A 273 -1.39 -6.25 -2.34
N VAL A 274 -1.49 -6.27 -3.68
CA VAL A 274 -2.77 -6.16 -4.38
C VAL A 274 -3.68 -7.35 -4.06
N ALA A 275 -3.14 -8.58 -4.03
CA ALA A 275 -3.91 -9.78 -3.69
C ALA A 275 -4.47 -9.75 -2.25
N VAL A 276 -3.70 -9.26 -1.28
CA VAL A 276 -4.16 -8.98 0.09
C VAL A 276 -5.32 -8.00 0.08
N GLY A 277 -5.21 -6.92 -0.70
CA GLY A 277 -6.29 -5.95 -0.91
C GLY A 277 -7.56 -6.56 -1.45
N VAL A 278 -7.45 -7.39 -2.50
CA VAL A 278 -8.57 -8.08 -3.13
C VAL A 278 -9.26 -8.99 -2.11
N TYR A 279 -8.48 -9.82 -1.39
CA TYR A 279 -9.01 -10.72 -0.37
C TYR A 279 -9.82 -9.98 0.69
N TRP A 280 -9.26 -8.91 1.27
CA TRP A 280 -9.95 -8.16 2.32
C TRP A 280 -11.13 -7.35 1.79
N PHE A 281 -11.06 -6.82 0.58
CA PHE A 281 -12.17 -6.10 -0.03
C PHE A 281 -13.38 -7.03 -0.25
N PHE A 282 -13.15 -8.25 -0.74
CA PHE A 282 -14.20 -9.28 -0.84
C PHE A 282 -14.78 -9.64 0.54
N SER A 283 -13.92 -9.90 1.52
CA SER A 283 -14.34 -10.22 2.90
C SER A 283 -15.20 -9.13 3.53
N VAL A 284 -14.78 -7.86 3.39
CA VAL A 284 -15.54 -6.70 3.89
C VAL A 284 -16.87 -6.55 3.15
N CYS A 285 -16.89 -6.67 1.83
CA CYS A 285 -18.14 -6.64 1.06
C CYS A 285 -19.11 -7.75 1.48
N GLN A 286 -18.61 -8.97 1.72
CA GLN A 286 -19.41 -10.08 2.20
C GLN A 286 -20.02 -9.79 3.58
N LYS A 287 -19.22 -9.26 4.52
CA LYS A 287 -19.70 -8.85 5.86
C LYS A 287 -20.74 -7.74 5.79
N MET A 288 -20.64 -6.86 4.79
CA MET A 288 -21.61 -5.79 4.53
C MET A 288 -22.85 -6.26 3.74
N GLY A 289 -22.87 -7.50 3.24
CA GLY A 289 -23.92 -8.01 2.36
C GLY A 289 -23.98 -7.28 1.01
N ARG A 290 -22.84 -6.79 0.50
CA ARG A 290 -22.73 -6.06 -0.77
C ARG A 290 -21.97 -6.86 -1.82
N VAL A 291 -22.30 -6.60 -3.08
CA VAL A 291 -21.59 -7.16 -4.23
C VAL A 291 -20.28 -6.39 -4.45
N PRO A 292 -19.10 -7.05 -4.46
CA PRO A 292 -17.81 -6.36 -4.55
C PRO A 292 -17.65 -5.45 -5.77
N CYS A 293 -18.00 -5.91 -6.99
CA CYS A 293 -17.84 -5.11 -8.21
C CYS A 293 -18.61 -3.77 -8.13
N TYR A 294 -19.88 -3.79 -7.72
CA TYR A 294 -20.68 -2.57 -7.61
C TYR A 294 -20.16 -1.68 -6.48
N THR A 295 -19.83 -2.29 -5.34
CA THR A 295 -19.26 -1.57 -4.19
C THR A 295 -17.98 -0.85 -4.57
N PHE A 296 -17.09 -1.49 -5.32
CA PHE A 296 -15.85 -0.88 -5.78
C PHE A 296 -16.13 0.35 -6.65
N LYS A 297 -17.00 0.21 -7.67
CA LYS A 297 -17.36 1.32 -8.56
C LYS A 297 -18.05 2.48 -7.85
N ASP A 298 -18.94 2.18 -6.90
CA ASP A 298 -19.61 3.19 -6.07
C ASP A 298 -18.59 3.94 -5.21
N LEU A 299 -17.66 3.23 -4.56
CA LEU A 299 -16.60 3.84 -3.76
C LEU A 299 -15.66 4.72 -4.61
N LEU A 300 -15.29 4.28 -5.82
CA LEU A 300 -14.48 5.11 -6.71
C LEU A 300 -15.16 6.45 -7.02
N LYS A 301 -16.48 6.42 -7.23
CA LYS A 301 -17.28 7.63 -7.48
C LYS A 301 -17.44 8.48 -6.22
N ASP A 302 -17.81 7.87 -5.10
CA ASP A 302 -18.12 8.57 -3.85
C ASP A 302 -16.89 9.27 -3.25
N TYR A 303 -15.70 8.72 -3.49
CA TYR A 303 -14.43 9.25 -2.97
C TYR A 303 -13.58 9.99 -4.02
N ASP A 304 -14.11 10.15 -5.25
CA ASP A 304 -13.41 10.80 -6.37
C ASP A 304 -12.04 10.17 -6.63
N ILE A 305 -12.02 8.83 -6.74
CA ILE A 305 -10.82 8.02 -6.97
C ILE A 305 -10.75 7.70 -8.46
N GLU A 306 -9.74 8.28 -9.12
CA GLU A 306 -9.52 8.01 -10.54
C GLU A 306 -8.68 6.75 -10.77
N VAL A 307 -9.19 5.87 -11.64
CA VAL A 307 -8.44 4.73 -12.18
C VAL A 307 -8.17 4.97 -13.66
N LYS A 308 -6.89 5.07 -14.02
CA LYS A 308 -6.43 5.36 -15.38
C LYS A 308 -5.30 4.42 -15.77
N GLY A 309 -5.38 3.92 -17.00
CA GLY A 309 -4.35 3.07 -17.59
C GLY A 309 -3.16 3.86 -18.13
N PRO A 310 -2.24 3.18 -18.85
CA PRO A 310 -2.35 1.79 -19.32
C PRO A 310 -2.17 0.76 -18.19
N PHE A 311 -3.06 -0.25 -18.19
CA PHE A 311 -3.08 -1.32 -17.20
C PHE A 311 -2.23 -2.51 -17.61
N ASN A 312 -1.57 -3.14 -16.65
CA ASN A 312 -0.99 -4.47 -16.78
C ASN A 312 -2.07 -5.51 -16.43
N TYR A 313 -2.86 -5.90 -17.43
CA TYR A 313 -3.98 -6.83 -17.22
C TYR A 313 -3.52 -8.18 -16.66
N SER A 314 -2.37 -8.69 -17.12
CA SER A 314 -1.84 -9.99 -16.65
C SER A 314 -1.50 -9.96 -15.16
N ALA A 315 -0.78 -8.94 -14.70
CA ALA A 315 -0.40 -8.84 -13.28
C ALA A 315 -1.60 -8.55 -12.37
N ARG A 316 -2.56 -7.72 -12.84
CA ARG A 316 -3.79 -7.46 -12.08
C ARG A 316 -4.67 -8.71 -11.98
N ASP A 317 -4.75 -9.51 -13.05
CA ASP A 317 -5.48 -10.80 -13.06
C ASP A 317 -4.80 -11.83 -12.14
N GLU A 318 -3.47 -11.90 -12.15
CA GLU A 318 -2.69 -12.72 -11.23
C GLU A 318 -2.97 -12.37 -9.76
N ALA A 319 -3.00 -11.07 -9.44
CA ALA A 319 -3.38 -10.58 -8.12
C ALA A 319 -4.88 -10.80 -7.77
N GLY A 320 -5.68 -11.26 -8.73
CA GLY A 320 -7.11 -11.54 -8.55
C GLY A 320 -8.03 -10.33 -8.72
N LEU A 321 -7.53 -9.19 -9.23
CA LEU A 321 -8.33 -7.98 -9.47
C LEU A 321 -9.07 -8.06 -10.82
N PRO A 322 -10.40 -8.24 -10.85
CA PRO A 322 -11.11 -8.51 -12.09
C PRO A 322 -11.17 -7.28 -13.00
N ARG A 323 -10.88 -7.48 -14.30
CA ARG A 323 -10.82 -6.39 -15.30
C ARG A 323 -12.06 -5.50 -15.34
N HIS A 324 -13.25 -6.09 -15.26
CA HIS A 324 -14.53 -5.38 -15.32
C HIS A 324 -14.79 -4.43 -14.13
N TRP A 325 -13.94 -4.44 -13.10
CA TRP A 325 -14.03 -3.51 -11.98
C TRP A 325 -13.44 -2.15 -12.32
N TYR A 326 -12.35 -2.12 -13.09
CA TYR A 326 -11.53 -0.92 -13.30
C TYR A 326 -11.41 -0.47 -14.76
N ASP A 327 -11.76 -1.31 -15.72
CA ASP A 327 -11.71 -1.00 -17.15
C ASP A 327 -13.13 -1.01 -17.75
N ALA A 328 -13.71 0.18 -17.95
CA ALA A 328 -15.04 0.33 -18.53
C ALA A 328 -15.13 -0.15 -19.98
N SER A 329 -14.00 -0.29 -20.69
CA SER A 329 -14.02 -0.87 -22.05
C SER A 329 -14.34 -2.37 -22.04
N SER A 330 -14.12 -3.06 -20.92
CA SER A 330 -14.37 -4.50 -20.80
C SER A 330 -15.84 -4.88 -20.61
N THR A 331 -16.71 -3.93 -20.25
CA THR A 331 -18.17 -4.17 -20.17
C THR A 331 -18.87 -4.20 -21.54
N ASP A 332 -18.24 -3.65 -22.58
CA ASP A 332 -18.77 -3.68 -23.95
C ASP A 332 -18.48 -5.00 -24.71
N ASP A 333 -17.57 -5.83 -24.21
CA ASP A 333 -17.28 -7.14 -24.81
C ASP A 333 -18.21 -8.25 -24.28
N GLN A 334 -18.60 -8.22 -23.00
CA GLN A 334 -19.54 -9.21 -22.43
C GLN A 334 -20.97 -9.08 -22.97
N SER A 335 -21.37 -7.89 -23.40
CA SER A 335 -22.68 -7.67 -24.04
C SER A 335 -22.74 -8.21 -25.47
N LYS A 336 -21.59 -8.42 -26.13
CA LYS A 336 -21.52 -9.01 -27.48
C LYS A 336 -21.55 -10.53 -27.46
N GLU A 337 -20.97 -11.19 -26.46
CA GLU A 337 -21.06 -12.65 -26.32
C GLU A 337 -22.48 -13.12 -25.96
N GLN A 338 -23.27 -12.32 -25.24
CA GLN A 338 -24.67 -12.64 -24.92
C GLN A 338 -25.66 -12.40 -26.08
N LEU A 339 -25.24 -11.78 -27.17
CA LEU A 339 -26.08 -11.55 -28.36
C LEU A 339 -25.79 -12.54 -29.50
N SER A 340 -24.90 -13.53 -29.25
CA SER A 340 -24.53 -14.57 -30.22
C SER A 340 -25.01 -15.98 -29.85
N GLU A 341 -25.90 -16.14 -28.87
CA GLU A 341 -26.64 -17.38 -28.61
C GLU A 341 -28.06 -17.36 -29.18
#